data_AF-A0A7K1BCL2-F1
#
_entry.id   AF-A0A7K1BCL2-F1
#
_cell.length_a   1.000
_cell.length_b   1.000
_cell.length_c   1.000
_cell.angle_alpha   90.00
_cell.angle_beta   90.00
_cell.angle_gamma   90.00
#
_symmetry.space_group_name_H-M   'P 1'
#
loop_
_entity.id
_entity.type
_entity.pdbx_description
1 polymer ?
#
loop_
_entity_poly.entity_id
_entity_poly.type
_entity_poly.pdbx_seq_one_letter_code
_entity_poly.pdbx_strand_id
1 'polypeptide(L)'
;MIPGVESTLLEAVIAGDLTYNEALDCFLLQGDGGLSRPVVWPAGTTVSSDGRGVTTRSGQTFEVGDSITGGGGYREVGGQWSIPSECGTEIAVFNPSGSVSG
;
A
#
# COMPACT_ATOMS: atom_id res chain seq x y z
N MET A 1 28.11 23.57 17.98
CA MET A 1 28.33 22.72 16.79
C MET A 1 27.60 21.41 17.10
N ILE A 2 26.40 21.21 16.57
CA ILE A 2 25.65 19.95 16.70
C ILE A 2 25.69 19.29 15.33
N PRO A 3 26.52 18.26 15.10
CA PRO A 3 26.45 17.50 13.86
C PRO A 3 25.20 16.64 13.83
N GLY A 4 24.45 16.74 12.72
CA GLY A 4 23.59 15.67 12.21
C GLY A 4 22.37 15.34 13.06
N VAL A 5 21.36 16.20 13.04
CA VAL A 5 19.99 15.67 13.08
C VAL A 5 19.77 14.93 11.77
N GLU A 6 20.15 13.65 11.73
CA GLU A 6 19.67 12.73 10.73
C GLU A 6 18.16 12.64 10.93
N SER A 7 17.45 13.57 10.29
CA SER A 7 16.01 13.47 10.11
C SER A 7 15.83 12.32 9.14
N THR A 8 15.91 11.09 9.64
CA THR A 8 15.31 9.94 9.01
C THR A 8 13.82 10.25 8.97
N LEU A 9 13.40 10.94 7.91
CA LEU A 9 12.09 10.69 7.35
C LEU A 9 12.08 9.19 7.10
N LEU A 10 11.63 8.39 8.07
CA LEU A 10 11.13 7.06 7.76
C LEU A 10 9.97 7.32 6.82
N GLU A 11 10.22 7.31 5.51
CA GLU A 11 9.19 6.94 4.56
C GLU A 11 8.65 5.62 5.09
N ALA A 12 7.47 5.66 5.69
CA ALA A 12 6.95 4.50 6.38
C ALA A 12 6.86 3.37 5.36
N VAL A 13 7.68 2.35 5.58
CA VAL A 13 7.73 1.17 4.72
C VAL A 13 6.41 0.45 4.91
N ILE A 14 5.71 0.21 3.81
CA ILE A 14 4.61 -0.74 3.80
C ILE A 14 5.19 -2.10 3.41
N ALA A 15 4.85 -3.11 4.18
CA ALA A 15 5.29 -4.49 3.98
C ALA A 15 4.16 -5.43 4.41
N GLY A 16 3.91 -6.44 3.61
CA GLY A 16 2.89 -7.44 3.89
C GLY A 16 2.46 -8.20 2.65
N ASP A 17 1.53 -9.11 2.83
CA ASP A 17 1.01 -9.93 1.74
C ASP A 17 -0.21 -9.24 1.09
N LEU A 18 -0.21 -9.17 -0.23
CA LEU A 18 -1.33 -8.66 -1.00
C LEU A 18 -2.44 -9.70 -1.01
N THR A 19 -3.59 -9.31 -0.48
CA THR A 19 -4.80 -10.12 -0.45
C THR A 19 -5.93 -9.37 -1.13
N TYR A 20 -7.00 -10.09 -1.47
CA TYR A 20 -8.17 -9.50 -2.10
C TYR A 20 -9.43 -10.05 -1.43
N ASN A 21 -10.34 -9.14 -1.07
CA ASN A 21 -11.63 -9.46 -0.49
C ASN A 21 -12.70 -9.41 -1.59
N GLU A 22 -13.15 -10.57 -2.06
CA GLU A 22 -14.15 -10.69 -3.13
C GLU A 22 -15.52 -10.09 -2.76
N ALA A 23 -15.88 -10.11 -1.47
CA ALA A 23 -17.18 -9.59 -1.02
C ALA A 23 -17.23 -8.06 -1.04
N LEU A 24 -16.07 -7.40 -0.90
CA LEU A 24 -15.94 -5.94 -0.83
C LEU A 24 -15.19 -5.34 -2.02
N ASP A 25 -14.72 -6.16 -2.96
CA ASP A 25 -13.93 -5.76 -4.14
C ASP A 25 -12.68 -4.92 -3.77
N CYS A 26 -11.99 -5.28 -2.68
CA CYS A 26 -10.91 -4.48 -2.10
C CYS A 26 -9.58 -5.25 -2.04
N PHE A 27 -8.50 -4.62 -2.53
CA PHE A 27 -7.12 -5.05 -2.30
C PHE A 27 -6.68 -4.65 -0.88
N LEU A 28 -6.21 -5.63 -0.11
CA LEU A 28 -5.80 -5.46 1.28
C LEU A 28 -4.34 -5.89 1.44
N LEU A 29 -3.57 -5.12 2.19
CA LEU A 29 -2.26 -5.49 2.67
C LEU A 29 -2.39 -6.12 4.05
N GLN A 30 -2.04 -7.40 4.15
CA GLN A 30 -1.96 -8.09 5.42
C GLN A 30 -0.55 -7.91 6.00
N GLY A 31 -0.43 -7.05 7.00
CA GLY A 31 0.84 -6.77 7.66
C GLY A 31 1.08 -7.62 8.90
N ASP A 32 2.29 -7.52 9.45
CA ASP A 32 2.64 -8.11 10.73
C ASP A 32 1.69 -7.65 11.86
N GLY A 33 1.28 -8.59 12.71
CA GLY A 33 0.30 -8.36 13.77
C GLY A 33 -1.16 -8.60 13.39
N GLY A 34 -1.43 -9.12 12.17
CA GLY A 34 -2.77 -9.52 11.74
C GLY A 34 -3.68 -8.38 11.30
N LEU A 35 -3.12 -7.17 11.14
CA LEU A 35 -3.86 -6.02 10.64
C LEU A 35 -3.94 -6.08 9.12
N SER A 36 -5.17 -6.03 8.60
CA SER A 36 -5.45 -5.92 7.16
C SER A 36 -5.86 -4.49 6.84
N ARG A 37 -5.21 -3.89 5.84
CA ARG A 37 -5.42 -2.49 5.48
C ARG A 37 -5.65 -2.35 3.98
N PRO A 38 -6.64 -1.59 3.52
CA PRO A 38 -6.83 -1.33 2.11
C PRO A 38 -5.62 -0.64 1.50
N VAL A 39 -5.26 -1.08 0.30
CA VAL A 39 -4.12 -0.55 -0.46
C VAL A 39 -4.60 0.50 -1.44
N VAL A 40 -4.03 1.70 -1.32
CA VAL A 40 -4.19 2.77 -2.32
C VAL A 40 -3.03 2.72 -3.28
N TRP A 41 -3.35 2.44 -4.53
CA TRP A 41 -2.37 2.37 -5.62
C TRP A 41 -2.08 3.76 -6.21
N PRO A 42 -0.87 3.98 -6.73
CA PRO A 42 -0.53 5.23 -7.39
C PRO A 42 -1.36 5.42 -8.66
N ALA A 43 -1.53 6.68 -9.07
CA ALA A 43 -2.28 7.00 -10.28
C ALA A 43 -1.65 6.35 -11.53
N GLY A 44 -2.50 5.78 -12.38
CA GLY A 44 -2.07 5.05 -13.57
C GLY A 44 -1.81 3.56 -13.34
N THR A 45 -2.08 3.04 -12.15
CA THR A 45 -2.20 1.60 -11.91
C THR A 45 -3.48 1.06 -12.57
N THR A 46 -3.37 -0.10 -13.22
CA THR A 46 -4.49 -0.82 -13.83
C THR A 46 -4.70 -2.17 -13.16
N VAL A 47 -5.95 -2.59 -13.01
CA VAL A 47 -6.30 -3.92 -12.50
C VAL A 47 -6.19 -4.95 -13.65
N SER A 48 -5.68 -6.14 -13.33
CA SER A 48 -5.63 -7.29 -14.22
C SER A 48 -7.04 -7.69 -14.70
N SER A 49 -7.13 -8.34 -15.86
CA SER A 49 -8.40 -8.79 -16.43
C SER A 49 -9.13 -9.85 -15.60
N ASP A 50 -8.41 -10.58 -14.75
CA ASP A 50 -8.98 -11.53 -13.79
C ASP A 50 -9.38 -10.89 -12.45
N GLY A 51 -9.12 -9.59 -12.28
CA GLY A 51 -9.42 -8.85 -11.05
C GLY A 51 -8.46 -9.12 -9.88
N ARG A 52 -7.44 -9.97 -10.05
CA ARG A 52 -6.60 -10.47 -8.95
C ARG A 52 -5.17 -9.98 -8.97
N GLY A 53 -4.86 -9.05 -9.87
CA GLY A 53 -3.56 -8.40 -9.95
C GLY A 53 -3.68 -6.92 -10.25
N VAL A 54 -2.61 -6.18 -10.01
CA VAL A 54 -2.47 -4.79 -10.40
C VAL A 54 -1.14 -4.55 -11.10
N THR A 55 -1.15 -3.73 -12.15
CA THR A 55 0.07 -3.29 -12.83
C THR A 55 0.22 -1.78 -12.66
N THR A 56 1.30 -1.35 -12.04
CA THR A 56 1.62 0.06 -11.86
C THR A 56 1.99 0.71 -13.19
N ARG A 57 1.96 2.05 -13.24
CA ARG A 57 2.46 2.81 -14.39
C ARG A 57 3.94 2.53 -14.72
N SER A 58 4.76 2.15 -13.73
CA SER A 58 6.16 1.75 -13.94
C SER A 58 6.30 0.37 -14.59
N GLY A 59 5.20 -0.36 -14.80
CA GLY A 59 5.17 -1.71 -15.38
C GLY A 59 5.44 -2.82 -14.37
N GLN A 60 5.42 -2.53 -13.07
CA GLN A 60 5.50 -3.55 -12.03
C GLN A 60 4.13 -4.17 -11.82
N THR A 61 4.05 -5.49 -11.85
CA THR A 61 2.82 -6.24 -11.60
C THR A 61 2.90 -6.91 -10.23
N PHE A 62 1.80 -6.86 -9.49
CA PHE A 62 1.61 -7.54 -8.21
C PHE A 62 0.33 -8.35 -8.27
N GLU A 63 0.41 -9.60 -7.86
CA GLU A 63 -0.71 -10.56 -7.82
C GLU A 63 -1.14 -10.83 -6.39
N VAL A 64 -2.40 -11.24 -6.20
CA VAL A 64 -2.88 -11.71 -4.91
C VAL A 64 -2.05 -12.91 -4.46
N GLY A 65 -1.47 -12.81 -3.26
CA GLY A 65 -0.54 -13.76 -2.67
C GLY A 65 0.90 -13.30 -2.69
N ASP A 66 1.24 -12.24 -3.43
CA ASP A 66 2.58 -11.67 -3.43
C ASP A 66 2.86 -10.92 -2.12
N SER A 67 4.05 -11.11 -1.56
CA SER A 67 4.57 -10.23 -0.52
C SER A 67 5.10 -8.95 -1.17
N ILE A 68 4.50 -7.80 -0.84
CA ILE A 68 4.88 -6.50 -1.38
C ILE A 68 5.58 -5.65 -0.33
N THR A 69 6.61 -4.94 -0.78
CA THR A 69 7.32 -3.94 0.03
C THR A 69 7.42 -2.65 -0.79
N GLY A 70 7.09 -1.52 -0.18
CA GLY A 70 7.16 -0.23 -0.86
C GLY A 70 7.21 0.94 0.11
N GLY A 71 7.37 2.15 -0.44
CA GLY A 71 7.21 3.39 0.32
C GLY A 71 5.75 3.84 0.38
N GLY A 72 5.52 5.01 0.99
CA GLY A 72 4.23 5.73 0.99
C GLY A 72 3.53 5.77 2.35
N GLY A 73 3.59 4.69 3.12
CA GLY A 73 3.18 4.65 4.52
C GLY A 73 1.69 4.46 4.78
N TYR A 74 1.33 4.61 6.06
CA TYR A 74 -0.05 4.43 6.55
C TYR A 74 -0.73 5.78 6.81
N ARG A 75 -2.03 5.87 6.52
CA ARG A 75 -2.84 7.08 6.77
C ARG A 75 -4.20 6.68 7.33
N GLU A 76 -4.64 7.37 8.37
CA GLU A 76 -6.03 7.28 8.83
C GLU A 76 -6.95 7.99 7.83
N VAL A 77 -8.02 7.31 7.42
CA VAL A 77 -9.00 7.79 6.45
C VAL A 77 -10.30 8.09 7.18
N GLY A 78 -10.37 9.25 7.81
CA GLY A 78 -11.64 9.84 8.22
C GLY A 78 -12.38 10.41 7.01
N GLY A 79 -13.10 9.59 6.24
CA GLY A 79 -13.99 10.01 5.14
C GLY A 79 -13.36 10.74 3.94
N GLN A 80 -12.09 11.14 4.02
CA GLN A 80 -11.44 12.09 3.10
C GLN A 80 -11.02 11.49 1.75
N TRP A 81 -10.89 10.16 1.64
CA TRP A 81 -10.31 9.51 0.45
C TRP A 81 -11.28 8.64 -0.34
N SER A 82 -12.59 8.75 -0.08
CA SER A 82 -13.65 7.98 -0.76
C SER A 82 -13.44 6.45 -0.74
N ILE A 83 -12.68 5.94 0.23
CA ILE A 83 -12.59 4.49 0.48
C ILE A 83 -13.88 4.09 1.20
N PRO A 84 -14.60 3.06 0.73
CA PRO A 84 -15.73 2.51 1.47
C PRO A 84 -15.26 2.15 2.89
N SER A 85 -15.98 2.63 3.91
CA SER A 85 -15.64 2.36 5.32
C SER A 85 -15.56 0.87 5.65
N GLU A 86 -16.20 0.04 4.82
CA GLU A 86 -16.19 -1.42 4.88
C GLU A 86 -14.81 -2.03 4.61
N CYS A 87 -13.95 -1.34 3.85
CA CYS A 87 -12.59 -1.81 3.58
C CYS A 87 -11.61 -1.46 4.71
N GLY A 88 -11.89 -0.44 5.53
CA GLY A 88 -11.11 -0.11 6.73
C GLY A 88 -11.02 1.39 7.04
N THR A 89 -10.52 1.71 8.24
CA THR A 89 -10.33 3.10 8.73
C THR A 89 -8.89 3.60 8.60
N GLU A 90 -7.94 2.73 8.27
CA GLU A 90 -6.54 3.05 8.01
C GLU A 90 -6.13 2.43 6.67
N ILE A 91 -5.44 3.20 5.82
CA ILE A 91 -4.98 2.76 4.48
C ILE A 91 -3.47 2.63 4.41
N ALA A 92 -3.00 1.70 3.59
CA ALA A 92 -1.63 1.63 3.14
C ALA A 92 -1.53 2.33 1.76
N VAL A 93 -0.76 3.42 1.66
CA VAL A 93 -0.53 4.11 0.40
C VAL A 93 0.73 3.53 -0.23
N PHE A 94 0.59 2.90 -1.40
CA PHE A 94 1.73 2.29 -2.08
C PHE A 94 2.42 3.28 -3.01
N ASN A 95 3.72 3.51 -2.79
CA ASN A 95 4.57 4.29 -3.67
C ASN A 95 5.72 3.42 -4.22
N PRO A 96 5.67 3.01 -5.51
CA PRO A 96 6.73 2.22 -6.14
C PRO A 96 8.04 3.00 -6.33
N SER A 97 7.98 4.34 -6.31
CA SER A 97 9.16 5.20 -6.43
C SER A 97 9.83 5.54 -5.10
N GLY A 98 9.29 5.05 -3.98
CA GLY A 98 9.96 5.12 -2.69
C GLY A 98 11.11 4.12 -2.65
N SER A 99 12.30 4.55 -3.07
CA SER A 99 13.51 3.76 -2.89
C SER A 99 13.79 3.63 -1.40
N VAL A 100 13.71 2.42 -0.84
CA VAL A 100 14.42 2.08 0.39
C VAL A 100 15.91 2.02 0.05
N SER A 101 16.59 3.16 0.16
CA SER A 101 18.05 3.20 0.13
C SER A 101 18.55 2.48 1.39
N GLY A 102 19.03 1.25 1.22
CA GLY A 102 19.72 0.49 2.27
C GLY A 102 21.09 1.06 2.61
#